data_AF-A0A847STR1-F1
#
_entry.id   AF-A0A847STR1-F1
#
_cell.length_a   1.000
_cell.length_b   1.000
_cell.length_c   1.000
_cell.angle_alpha   90.00
_cell.angle_beta   90.00
_cell.angle_gamma   90.00
#
_symmetry.space_group_name_H-M   'P 1'
#
loop_
_entity.id
_entity.type
_entity.pdbx_description
1 polymer ?
#
loop_
_entity_poly.entity_id
_entity_poly.type
_entity_poly.pdbx_seq_one_letter_code
_entity_poly.pdbx_strand_id
1 'polypeptide(L)'
;MNEEELMRIGFFRIETDPSDKGINVKRFQLYEYYKGAFVRIIVSKRNEVFVVEHIYFNSPKSDELQLELFGTDLSAENVINKIREHKKNVIPPDQMPESF
;
A
#
# COMPACT_ATOMS: atom_id res chain seq x y z
N MET A 1 -6.55 -12.75 -3.55
CA MET A 1 -5.37 -12.02 -3.06
C MET A 1 -4.68 -12.82 -1.97
N ASN A 2 -3.35 -12.97 -2.03
CA ASN A 2 -2.57 -13.73 -1.03
C ASN A 2 -1.36 -12.92 -0.51
N GLU A 3 -0.65 -13.46 0.49
CA GLU A 3 0.50 -12.78 1.11
C GLU A 3 1.67 -12.60 0.12
N GLU A 4 1.90 -13.56 -0.77
CA GLU A 4 2.97 -13.51 -1.78
C GLU A 4 2.73 -12.36 -2.78
N GLU A 5 1.49 -12.16 -3.19
CA GLU A 5 1.07 -11.09 -4.09
C GLU A 5 1.30 -9.70 -3.47
N LEU A 6 0.96 -9.54 -2.19
CA LEU A 6 1.26 -8.32 -1.43
C LEU A 6 2.77 -8.05 -1.36
N MET A 7 3.55 -9.08 -1.08
CA MET A 7 5.01 -8.95 -1.02
C MET A 7 5.63 -8.58 -2.36
N ARG A 8 5.14 -9.13 -3.48
CA ARG A 8 5.57 -8.74 -4.83
C ARG A 8 5.27 -7.28 -5.17
N ILE A 9 4.23 -6.71 -4.57
CA ILE A 9 3.89 -5.28 -4.72
C ILE A 9 4.81 -4.40 -3.86
N GLY A 10 5.58 -4.99 -2.94
CA GLY A 10 6.54 -4.29 -2.08
C GLY A 10 6.05 -4.10 -0.65
N PHE A 11 4.94 -4.73 -0.25
CA PHE A 11 4.59 -4.80 1.16
C PHE A 11 5.57 -5.72 1.91
N PHE A 12 5.91 -5.35 3.14
CA PHE A 12 6.69 -6.21 4.03
C PHE A 12 5.95 -6.42 5.34
N ARG A 13 6.17 -7.58 5.96
CA ARG A 13 5.53 -7.91 7.23
C ARG A 13 6.12 -7.05 8.35
N ILE A 14 5.26 -6.50 9.19
CA ILE A 14 5.65 -5.78 10.41
C ILE A 14 5.26 -6.57 11.65
N GLU A 15 5.95 -6.30 12.76
CA GLU A 15 5.61 -6.92 14.04
C GLU A 15 4.17 -6.60 14.42
N THR A 16 3.45 -7.64 14.83
CA THR A 16 2.10 -7.52 15.38
C THR A 16 2.22 -7.30 16.87
N ASP A 17 1.38 -6.40 17.41
CA ASP A 17 1.31 -6.13 18.83
C ASP A 17 1.12 -7.46 19.61
N PRO A 18 1.80 -7.64 20.76
CA PRO A 18 1.61 -8.82 21.61
C PRO A 18 0.16 -9.13 21.96
N SER A 19 -0.72 -8.12 22.01
CA SER A 19 -2.17 -8.28 22.22
C SER A 19 -2.89 -9.03 21.09
N ASP A 20 -2.32 -9.07 19.88
CA ASP A 20 -2.89 -9.77 18.72
C ASP A 20 -2.52 -11.28 18.67
N LYS A 21 -1.69 -11.76 19.60
CA LYS A 21 -1.18 -13.15 19.63
C LYS A 21 -2.28 -14.22 19.73
N GLY A 22 -3.49 -13.86 20.16
CA GLY A 22 -4.65 -14.77 20.22
C GLY A 22 -5.50 -14.83 18.93
N ILE A 23 -5.32 -13.89 17.99
CA ILE A 23 -6.24 -13.67 16.86
C ILE A 23 -5.57 -13.98 15.50
N ASN A 24 -4.29 -14.37 15.50
CA ASN A 24 -3.49 -14.66 14.29
C ASN A 24 -3.59 -13.53 13.24
N VAL A 25 -3.51 -12.27 13.71
CA VAL A 25 -3.46 -11.11 12.82
C VAL A 25 -2.05 -11.00 12.28
N LYS A 26 -1.89 -10.86 10.97
CA LYS A 26 -0.61 -10.46 10.35
C LYS A 26 -0.75 -9.06 9.79
N ARG A 27 0.24 -8.19 10.01
CA ARG A 27 0.25 -6.85 9.43
C ARG A 27 1.34 -6.72 8.37
N PHE A 28 1.04 -5.96 7.34
CA PHE A 28 1.89 -5.69 6.20
C PHE A 28 1.91 -4.18 5.96
N GLN A 29 3.08 -3.65 5.66
CA GLN A 29 3.28 -2.23 5.41
C GLN A 29 3.91 -1.99 4.04
N LEU A 30 3.46 -0.95 3.36
CA LEU A 30 4.07 -0.43 2.14
C LEU A 30 4.39 1.05 2.33
N TYR A 31 5.55 1.46 1.83
CA TYR A 31 5.85 2.86 1.57
C TYR A 31 5.84 3.11 0.07
N GLU A 32 5.26 4.24 -0.33
CA GLU A 32 5.27 4.68 -1.72
C GLU A 32 5.43 6.19 -1.87
N TYR A 33 5.79 6.63 -3.06
CA TYR A 33 5.82 8.04 -3.44
C TYR A 33 4.75 8.32 -4.50
N TYR A 34 3.88 9.28 -4.21
CA TYR A 34 2.81 9.70 -5.10
C TYR A 34 2.73 11.23 -5.14
N LYS A 35 2.93 11.81 -6.33
CA LYS A 35 2.80 13.25 -6.60
C LYS A 35 3.44 14.18 -5.57
N GLY A 36 4.70 13.92 -5.19
CA GLY A 36 5.39 14.80 -4.25
C GLY A 36 5.21 14.43 -2.77
N ALA A 37 4.38 13.43 -2.46
CA ALA A 37 4.09 13.01 -1.10
C ALA A 37 4.48 11.54 -0.86
N PHE A 38 5.03 11.27 0.32
CA PHE A 38 5.22 9.90 0.79
C PHE A 38 3.91 9.35 1.35
N VAL A 39 3.57 8.14 0.91
CA VAL A 39 2.43 7.34 1.33
C VAL A 39 2.92 6.18 2.18
N ARG A 40 2.24 5.94 3.30
CA ARG A 40 2.34 4.71 4.08
C ARG A 40 0.99 4.03 4.11
N ILE A 41 0.97 2.75 3.76
CA ILE A 41 -0.24 1.91 3.80
C ILE A 41 0.02 0.74 4.73
N ILE A 42 -0.91 0.47 5.63
CA ILE A 42 -0.90 -0.69 6.51
C ILE A 42 -2.13 -1.54 6.21
N VAL A 43 -1.91 -2.81 5.90
CA VAL A 43 -2.95 -3.81 5.67
C VAL A 43 -2.77 -4.92 6.69
N SER A 44 -3.86 -5.39 7.30
CA SER A 44 -3.85 -6.59 8.12
C SER A 44 -4.57 -7.75 7.45
N LYS A 45 -4.17 -8.97 7.81
CA LYS A 45 -4.83 -10.22 7.41
C LYS A 45 -5.42 -10.86 8.66
N ARG A 46 -6.73 -11.13 8.64
CA ARG A 46 -7.48 -11.81 9.72
C ARG A 46 -8.36 -12.87 9.08
N ASN A 47 -8.24 -14.14 9.50
CA ASN A 47 -9.02 -15.25 8.94
C ASN A 47 -9.03 -15.29 7.41
N GLU A 48 -7.86 -15.17 6.77
CA GLU A 48 -7.70 -15.10 5.30
C GLU A 48 -8.27 -13.86 4.59
N VAL A 49 -8.85 -12.91 5.32
CA VAL A 49 -9.36 -11.63 4.77
C VAL A 49 -8.37 -10.51 5.02
N PHE A 50 -8.10 -9.71 3.99
CA PHE A 50 -7.27 -8.51 4.10
C PHE A 50 -8.11 -7.26 4.35
N VAL A 51 -7.63 -6.39 5.24
CA VAL A 51 -8.29 -5.15 5.63
C VAL A 51 -7.26 -4.02 5.66
N VAL A 52 -7.58 -2.88 5.07
CA VAL A 52 -6.76 -1.67 5.19
C VAL A 52 -6.95 -1.09 6.58
N GLU A 53 -5.88 -1.01 7.36
CA GLU A 53 -5.92 -0.39 8.69
C GLU A 53 -5.66 1.11 8.58
N HIS A 54 -4.64 1.51 7.81
CA HIS A 54 -4.25 2.90 7.67
C HIS A 54 -3.72 3.22 6.27
N ILE A 55 -4.07 4.42 5.80
CA ILE A 55 -3.43 5.10 4.67
C ILE A 55 -3.01 6.47 5.20
N TYR A 56 -1.74 6.81 5.06
CA TYR A 56 -1.19 8.08 5.54
C TYR A 56 -0.36 8.73 4.43
N PHE A 57 -0.75 9.95 4.06
CA PHE A 57 0.03 10.82 3.18
C PHE A 57 0.77 11.86 4.02
N ASN A 58 2.07 11.98 3.84
CA ASN A 58 2.86 13.05 4.46
C ASN A 58 2.72 14.35 3.64
N SER A 59 1.52 14.94 3.67
CA SER A 59 1.18 16.15 2.93
C SER A 59 -0.01 16.86 3.58
N PRO A 60 -0.08 18.20 3.56
CA PRO A 60 -1.27 18.94 3.97
C PRO A 60 -2.49 18.68 3.06
N LYS A 61 -2.28 18.06 1.89
CA LYS A 61 -3.34 17.68 0.93
C LYS A 61 -3.67 16.18 0.99
N SER A 62 -3.56 15.55 2.16
CA SER A 62 -3.73 14.11 2.32
C SER A 62 -5.05 13.60 1.74
N ASP A 63 -6.15 14.30 2.03
CA ASP A 63 -7.49 13.85 1.68
C ASP A 63 -7.73 13.93 0.17
N GLU A 64 -7.26 15.01 -0.46
CA GLU A 64 -7.29 15.19 -1.92
C GLU A 64 -6.47 14.10 -2.62
N LEU A 65 -5.24 13.83 -2.14
CA LEU A 65 -4.35 12.82 -2.72
C LEU A 65 -4.89 11.39 -2.52
N GLN A 66 -5.49 11.11 -1.37
CA GLN A 66 -6.13 9.83 -1.10
C GLN A 66 -7.33 9.61 -2.02
N LEU A 67 -8.21 10.61 -2.15
CA LEU A 67 -9.36 10.54 -3.03
C LEU A 67 -8.93 10.42 -4.49
N GLU A 68 -7.85 11.10 -4.90
CA GLU A 68 -7.32 10.98 -6.25
C GLU A 68 -6.77 9.57 -6.55
N LEU A 69 -5.96 9.03 -5.63
CA LEU A 69 -5.28 7.75 -5.85
C LEU A 69 -6.21 6.55 -5.66
N PHE A 70 -7.07 6.57 -4.64
CA PHE A 70 -7.88 5.43 -4.24
C PHE A 70 -9.37 5.62 -4.51
N GLY A 71 -9.84 6.85 -4.72
CA GLY A 71 -11.27 7.14 -4.79
C GLY A 71 -11.93 7.01 -3.41
N THR A 72 -13.23 6.70 -3.42
CA THR A 72 -14.02 6.52 -2.19
C THR A 72 -13.99 5.09 -1.66
N ASP A 73 -13.54 4.12 -2.46
CA ASP A 73 -13.43 2.72 -2.06
C ASP A 73 -12.04 2.45 -1.44
N LEU A 74 -12.00 2.28 -0.11
CA LEU A 74 -10.77 1.96 0.63
C LEU A 74 -10.67 0.47 0.98
N SER A 75 -11.36 -0.40 0.24
CA SER A 75 -11.17 -1.84 0.35
C SER A 75 -9.72 -2.22 0.04
N ALA A 76 -9.23 -3.30 0.68
CA ALA A 76 -7.87 -3.77 0.43
C ALA A 76 -7.64 -4.12 -1.04
N GLU A 77 -8.64 -4.70 -1.70
CA GLU A 77 -8.58 -5.03 -3.12
C GLU A 77 -8.39 -3.79 -3.99
N ASN A 78 -9.20 -2.74 -3.80
CA ASN A 78 -9.07 -1.52 -4.59
C ASN A 78 -7.73 -0.80 -4.33
N VAL A 79 -7.35 -0.65 -3.06
CA VAL A 79 -6.06 -0.01 -2.68
C VAL A 79 -4.89 -0.72 -3.35
N ILE A 80 -4.87 -2.05 -3.33
CA ILE A 80 -3.78 -2.84 -3.89
C ILE A 80 -3.78 -2.78 -5.42
N ASN A 81 -4.95 -2.80 -6.06
CA ASN A 81 -5.07 -2.60 -7.50
C ASN A 81 -4.56 -1.22 -7.93
N LYS A 82 -4.90 -0.16 -7.18
CA LYS A 82 -4.46 1.21 -7.46
C LYS A 82 -2.96 1.41 -7.28
N ILE A 83 -2.36 0.81 -6.25
CA ILE A 83 -0.89 0.78 -6.10
C ILE A 83 -0.24 0.04 -7.26
N ARG A 84 -0.81 -1.09 -7.70
CA ARG A 84 -0.27 -1.84 -8.84
C ARG A 84 -0.33 -1.02 -10.14
N GLU A 85 -1.45 -0.33 -10.38
CA GLU A 85 -1.61 0.58 -11.53
C GLU A 85 -0.59 1.71 -11.47
N HIS A 86 -0.45 2.37 -10.31
CA HIS A 86 0.54 3.42 -10.07
C HIS A 86 1.95 2.93 -10.42
N LYS A 87 2.37 1.79 -9.87
CA LYS A 87 3.71 1.21 -10.11
C LYS A 87 3.97 0.80 -11.55
N LYS A 88 2.96 0.42 -12.32
CA LYS A 88 3.12 0.13 -13.76
C LYS A 88 3.43 1.38 -14.58
N ASN A 89 2.96 2.54 -14.13
CA ASN A 89 3.17 3.82 -14.79
C ASN A 89 4.49 4.49 -14.35
N VAL A 90 5.10 4.00 -13.27
CA VAL A 90 6.47 4.35 -12.88
C VAL A 90 7.40 3.52 -13.74
N ILE A 91 7.96 4.14 -14.79
CA ILE A 91 8.99 3.52 -15.65
C ILE A 91 10.10 2.97 -14.74
N PRO A 92 10.47 1.68 -14.86
CA PRO A 92 11.61 1.14 -14.11
C PRO A 92 12.85 2.01 -14.35
N PRO A 93 13.73 2.22 -13.34
CA PRO A 93 14.97 2.98 -13.54
C PRO A 93 15.78 2.50 -14.75
N ASP A 94 15.67 1.21 -15.07
CA ASP A 94 16.37 0.52 -16.16
C ASP A 94 15.81 0.81 -17.58
N GLN A 95 14.74 1.61 -17.68
CA GLN A 95 14.12 2.06 -18.94
C GLN A 95 14.10 3.60 -19.06
N MET A 96 14.89 4.32 -18.26
CA MET A 96 15.13 5.74 -18.51
C MET A 96 15.84 5.89 -19.87
N PRO A 97 15.30 6.65 -20.84
CA PRO A 97 16.05 6.95 -22.06
C PRO A 97 17.34 7.67 -21.68
N GLU A 98 18.47 7.18 -22.19
CA GLU A 98 19.81 7.73 -21.99
C GLU A 98 19.98 9.09 -22.69
N SER A 99 19.22 10.11 -22.31
CA SER A 99 19.51 11.49 -22.71
C SER A 99 18.56 12.48 -22.05
N PHE A 100 19.12 13.34 -21.20
CA PHE A 100 18.73 14.74 -21.09
C PHE A 100 19.74 15.58 -21.87
#